data_AF-A0A814MY32-F1
#
_entry.id   AF-A0A814MY32-F1
#
_cell.length_a   1.000
_cell.length_b   1.000
_cell.length_c   1.000
_cell.angle_alpha   90.00
_cell.angle_beta   90.00
_cell.angle_gamma   90.00
#
_symmetry.space_group_name_H-M   'P 1'
#
loop_
_entity.id
_entity.type
_entity.pdbx_description
1 polymer ?
#
loop_
_entity_poly.entity_id
_entity_poly.type
_entity_poly.pdbx_seq_one_letter_code
_entity_poly.pdbx_strand_id
1 'polypeptide(L)'
;MRFTNSFIVLSQYICPGPSIPEGYVITKLTSGNCGAFLVQQYIEPVKDGIEICFGSPLPNGYVITRLNANGCGGVGRYIEKPRNGMVICRDSPIPHGYVVTRVIPNGCGGAGQYIELLIGGR
;
A
#
# COMPACT_ATOMS: atom_id res chain seq x y z
N MET A 1 -13.48 15.95 -22.76
CA MET A 1 -12.07 15.54 -22.95
C MET A 1 -12.02 14.04 -22.76
N ARG A 2 -11.55 13.32 -23.77
CA ARG A 2 -11.71 11.86 -23.89
C ARG A 2 -10.81 11.15 -22.88
N PHE A 3 -11.41 10.40 -21.96
CA PHE A 3 -10.71 9.33 -21.24
C PHE A 3 -10.43 8.24 -22.28
N THR A 4 -9.24 8.27 -22.89
CA THR A 4 -8.80 7.19 -23.79
C THR A 4 -8.64 5.93 -22.97
N ASN A 5 -9.56 5.01 -23.24
CA ASN A 5 -9.54 3.61 -22.91
C ASN A 5 -8.32 2.96 -23.61
N SER A 6 -7.14 3.09 -23.01
CA SER A 6 -5.93 2.38 -23.41
C SER A 6 -5.52 1.48 -22.26
N PHE A 7 -5.98 0.23 -22.33
CA PHE A 7 -5.50 -0.92 -21.57
C PHE A 7 -4.02 -1.20 -21.91
N ILE A 8 -3.14 -0.29 -21.53
CA ILE A 8 -1.70 -0.56 -21.50
C ILE A 8 -1.34 -0.64 -20.02
N VAL A 9 -0.65 -1.72 -19.68
CA VAL A 9 -0.16 -2.04 -18.34
C VAL A 9 0.96 -1.06 -17.96
N LEU A 10 0.65 0.22 -17.83
CA LEU A 10 1.62 1.29 -17.63
C LEU A 10 1.24 2.13 -16.41
N SER A 11 2.29 2.55 -15.71
CA SER A 11 2.18 3.51 -14.63
C SER A 11 1.74 4.87 -15.18
N GLN A 12 0.76 5.51 -14.55
CA GLN A 12 0.15 6.74 -15.07
C GLN A 12 -0.42 7.64 -13.96
N TYR A 13 -0.64 8.91 -14.29
CA TYR A 13 -1.36 9.85 -13.44
C TYR A 13 -2.87 9.75 -13.67
N ILE A 14 -3.62 9.54 -12.60
CA ILE A 14 -5.08 9.55 -12.56
C ILE A 14 -5.57 10.62 -11.59
N CYS A 15 -6.79 11.10 -11.83
CA CYS A 15 -7.48 11.91 -10.83
C CYS A 15 -8.03 11.01 -9.72
N PRO A 16 -8.16 11.51 -8.48
CA PRO A 16 -8.96 10.83 -7.46
C PRO A 16 -10.39 10.65 -7.98
N GLY A 17 -10.94 9.42 -7.93
CA GLY A 17 -12.30 9.17 -8.40
C GLY A 17 -12.51 7.81 -9.06
N PRO A 18 -11.91 7.51 -10.23
CA PRO A 18 -12.07 6.21 -10.85
C PRO A 18 -11.46 5.15 -9.94
N SER A 19 -12.23 4.09 -9.71
CA SER A 19 -11.78 2.88 -9.04
C SER A 19 -10.45 2.41 -9.63
N ILE A 20 -9.44 2.30 -8.77
CA ILE A 20 -8.11 1.83 -9.15
C ILE A 20 -8.23 0.37 -9.60
N PRO A 21 -7.69 -0.02 -10.76
CA PRO A 21 -7.77 -1.39 -11.23
C PRO A 21 -7.14 -2.37 -10.23
N GLU A 22 -7.64 -3.60 -10.21
CA GLU A 22 -7.03 -4.64 -9.39
C GLU A 22 -5.55 -4.84 -9.77
N GLY A 23 -4.70 -5.00 -8.77
CA GLY A 23 -3.25 -5.12 -8.96
C GLY A 23 -2.51 -3.79 -9.19
N TYR A 24 -3.19 -2.64 -9.14
CA TYR A 24 -2.54 -1.32 -9.14
C TYR A 24 -2.58 -0.68 -7.76
N VAL A 25 -1.56 0.13 -7.50
CA VAL A 25 -1.40 0.87 -6.24
C VAL A 25 -1.01 2.31 -6.52
N ILE A 26 -1.38 3.22 -5.62
CA ILE A 26 -0.95 4.62 -5.68
C ILE A 26 0.40 4.75 -4.97
N THR A 27 1.43 5.21 -5.65
CA THR A 27 2.78 5.36 -5.08
C THR A 27 3.21 6.81 -4.92
N LYS A 28 2.50 7.75 -5.57
CA LYS A 28 2.78 9.18 -5.43
C LYS A 28 1.53 10.03 -5.54
N LEU A 29 1.51 11.12 -4.79
CA LEU A 29 0.56 12.22 -4.93
C LEU A 29 1.32 13.44 -5.45
N THR A 30 0.78 14.09 -6.48
CA THR A 30 1.35 15.33 -7.03
C THR A 30 0.25 16.36 -7.20
N SER A 31 0.60 17.65 -7.23
CA SER A 31 -0.32 18.69 -7.67
C SER A 31 -0.72 18.42 -9.12
N GLY A 32 -2.01 18.52 -9.42
CA GLY A 32 -2.50 18.28 -10.76
C GLY A 32 -3.88 18.88 -10.97
N ASN A 33 -4.27 19.04 -12.23
CA ASN A 33 -5.54 19.68 -12.58
C ASN A 33 -6.65 18.63 -12.71
N CYS A 34 -7.24 18.24 -11.58
CA CYS A 34 -8.33 17.26 -11.50
C CYS A 34 -9.66 17.91 -11.12
N GLY A 35 -9.99 19.02 -11.78
CA GLY A 35 -11.23 19.76 -11.54
C GLY A 35 -11.31 20.25 -10.08
N ALA A 36 -12.29 19.74 -9.32
CA ALA A 36 -12.46 20.06 -7.90
C ALA A 36 -11.32 19.51 -7.01
N PHE A 37 -10.56 18.52 -7.49
CA PHE A 37 -9.38 18.01 -6.80
C PHE A 37 -8.12 18.68 -7.36
N LEU A 38 -7.31 19.25 -6.47
CA LEU A 38 -6.03 19.89 -6.82
C LEU A 38 -4.86 18.90 -6.86
N VAL A 39 -5.15 17.61 -6.73
CA VAL A 39 -4.15 16.54 -6.64
C VAL A 39 -4.40 15.47 -7.71
N GLN A 40 -3.31 14.93 -8.24
CA GLN A 40 -3.24 13.75 -9.10
C GLN A 40 -2.54 12.61 -8.36
N GLN A 41 -2.99 11.39 -8.62
CA GLN A 41 -2.46 10.16 -8.06
C GLN A 41 -1.66 9.44 -9.14
N TYR A 42 -0.44 9.02 -8.82
CA TYR A 42 0.34 8.17 -9.70
C TYR A 42 0.08 6.70 -9.34
N ILE A 43 -0.50 5.96 -10.27
CA ILE A 43 -0.73 4.52 -10.12
C ILE A 43 0.34 3.73 -10.87
N GLU A 44 0.73 2.60 -10.32
CA GLU A 44 1.59 1.63 -10.97
C GLU A 44 1.20 0.20 -10.55
N PRO A 45 1.55 -0.83 -11.34
CA PRO A 45 1.33 -2.21 -10.94
C PRO A 45 2.06 -2.52 -9.64
N VAL A 46 1.39 -3.24 -8.74
CA VAL A 46 1.96 -3.65 -7.46
C VAL A 46 3.20 -4.51 -7.65
N LYS A 47 4.23 -4.24 -6.85
CA LYS A 47 5.47 -5.00 -6.78
C LYS A 47 5.76 -5.34 -5.32
N ASP A 48 6.57 -6.36 -5.11
CA ASP A 48 7.04 -6.69 -3.78
C ASP A 48 8.01 -5.61 -3.27
N GLY A 49 7.83 -5.12 -2.03
CA GLY A 49 8.67 -4.08 -1.45
C GLY A 49 8.39 -2.67 -1.96
N ILE A 50 7.18 -2.40 -2.45
CA ILE A 50 6.80 -1.08 -2.97
C ILE A 50 6.23 -0.18 -1.86
N GLU A 51 6.48 1.12 -1.98
CA GLU A 51 5.86 2.13 -1.13
C GLU A 51 4.58 2.66 -1.77
N ILE A 52 3.48 2.61 -1.02
CA ILE A 52 2.16 3.08 -1.42
C ILE A 52 1.68 4.19 -0.51
N CYS A 53 0.77 5.02 -1.01
CA CYS A 53 0.12 6.05 -0.20
C CYS A 53 -1.02 5.44 0.65
N PHE A 54 -1.33 6.03 1.82
CA PHE A 54 -2.39 5.56 2.73
C PHE A 54 -3.75 5.31 2.05
N GLY A 55 -4.13 6.12 1.06
CA GLY A 55 -5.37 5.99 0.29
C GLY A 55 -5.30 4.99 -0.88
N SER A 56 -4.18 4.30 -1.07
CA SER A 56 -4.05 3.25 -2.06
C SER A 56 -4.82 1.99 -1.63
N PRO A 57 -5.48 1.27 -2.57
CA PRO A 57 -5.93 -0.08 -2.29
C PRO A 57 -4.73 -0.96 -1.94
N LEU A 58 -4.93 -1.87 -1.01
CA LEU A 58 -3.95 -2.90 -0.66
C LEU A 58 -4.32 -4.19 -1.41
N PRO A 59 -3.49 -4.66 -2.34
CA PRO A 59 -3.78 -5.88 -3.09
C PRO A 59 -3.82 -7.10 -2.18
N ASN A 60 -4.65 -8.09 -2.53
CA ASN A 60 -4.76 -9.31 -1.75
C ASN A 60 -3.40 -10.05 -1.70
N GLY A 61 -3.07 -10.60 -0.53
CA GLY A 61 -1.80 -11.28 -0.29
C GLY A 61 -0.61 -10.34 -0.02
N TYR A 62 -0.82 -9.03 0.08
CA TYR A 62 0.19 -8.07 0.55
C TYR A 62 -0.09 -7.64 1.98
N VAL A 63 0.98 -7.27 2.67
CA VAL A 63 0.96 -6.82 4.07
C VAL A 63 1.80 -5.55 4.21
N ILE A 64 1.45 -4.72 5.19
CA ILE A 64 2.13 -3.45 5.46
C ILE A 64 3.30 -3.71 6.39
N THR A 65 4.53 -3.48 5.96
CA THR A 65 5.74 -3.71 6.77
C THR A 65 6.18 -2.47 7.53
N ARG A 66 5.87 -1.27 7.03
CA ARG A 66 6.33 -0.01 7.64
C ARG A 66 5.47 1.18 7.23
N LEU A 67 5.36 2.18 8.10
CA LEU A 67 4.85 3.52 7.73
C LEU A 67 6.02 4.45 7.44
N ASN A 68 5.87 5.28 6.41
CA ASN A 68 6.84 6.27 6.00
C ASN A 68 6.23 7.67 6.05
N ALA A 69 6.61 8.44 7.07
CA ALA A 69 6.18 9.84 7.22
C ALA A 69 6.81 10.77 6.18
N ASN A 70 7.83 10.34 5.43
CA ASN A 70 8.40 11.14 4.34
C ASN A 70 7.79 10.78 2.97
N GLY A 71 7.01 9.69 2.92
CA GLY A 71 6.36 9.18 1.73
C GLY A 71 5.01 9.81 1.47
N CYS A 72 4.63 9.96 0.19
CA CYS A 72 3.28 10.39 -0.20
C CYS A 72 2.75 11.63 0.54
N GLY A 73 3.62 12.61 0.84
CA GLY A 73 3.22 13.81 1.57
C GLY A 73 2.90 13.62 3.05
N GLY A 74 3.51 12.62 3.72
CA GLY A 74 3.32 12.37 5.15
C GLY A 74 2.74 11.00 5.50
N VAL A 75 2.27 10.26 4.50
CA VAL A 75 1.34 9.14 4.66
C VAL A 75 1.72 7.93 3.82
N GLY A 76 3.02 7.69 3.63
CA GLY A 76 3.55 6.52 2.93
C GLY A 76 3.44 5.24 3.75
N ARG A 77 3.34 4.10 3.06
CA ARG A 77 3.27 2.75 3.63
C ARG A 77 4.05 1.79 2.76
N TYR A 78 4.94 1.01 3.34
CA TYR A 78 5.63 -0.06 2.63
C TYR A 78 4.80 -1.33 2.65
N ILE A 79 4.66 -1.97 1.49
CA ILE A 79 3.94 -3.23 1.33
C ILE A 79 4.83 -4.30 0.70
N GLU A 80 4.71 -5.51 1.22
CA GLU A 80 5.46 -6.69 0.80
C GLU A 80 4.56 -7.92 0.86
N LYS A 81 4.95 -8.99 0.18
CA LYS A 81 4.35 -10.31 0.36
C LYS A 81 4.78 -10.87 1.73
N PRO A 82 3.86 -11.53 2.44
CA PRO A 82 4.17 -12.13 3.72
C PRO A 82 5.19 -13.27 3.54
N ARG A 83 6.12 -13.36 4.49
CA ARG A 83 7.08 -14.46 4.61
C ARG A 83 7.08 -14.95 6.06
N ASN A 84 7.50 -16.20 6.27
CA ASN A 84 7.59 -16.77 7.60
C ASN A 84 8.59 -15.98 8.47
N GLY A 85 8.21 -15.60 9.68
CA GLY A 85 9.05 -14.80 10.59
C GLY A 85 9.06 -13.31 10.26
N MET A 86 8.15 -12.83 9.41
CA MET A 86 8.10 -11.41 9.06
C MET A 86 7.39 -10.60 10.13
N VAL A 87 7.91 -9.41 10.36
CA VAL A 87 7.26 -8.40 11.20
C VAL A 87 6.51 -7.42 10.32
N ILE A 88 5.22 -7.20 10.61
CA ILE A 88 4.34 -6.30 9.89
C ILE A 88 3.69 -5.30 10.85
N CYS A 89 3.19 -4.20 10.32
CA CYS A 89 2.37 -3.27 11.06
C CYS A 89 1.08 -3.93 11.53
N ARG A 90 0.68 -3.68 12.78
CA ARG A 90 -0.55 -4.25 13.37
C ARG A 90 -1.81 -3.92 12.58
N ASP A 91 -1.85 -2.76 11.92
CA ASP A 91 -2.97 -2.32 11.09
C ASP A 91 -3.01 -3.00 9.71
N SER A 92 -2.04 -3.86 9.41
CA SER A 92 -2.01 -4.65 8.18
C SER A 92 -3.02 -5.81 8.26
N PRO A 93 -3.64 -6.21 7.14
CA PRO A 93 -4.35 -7.49 7.08
C PRO A 93 -3.42 -8.65 7.38
N ILE A 94 -3.95 -9.68 8.04
CA ILE A 94 -3.25 -10.94 8.31
C ILE A 94 -3.59 -11.91 7.16
N PRO A 95 -2.60 -12.37 6.38
CA PRO A 95 -2.84 -13.33 5.30
C PRO A 95 -3.30 -14.68 5.85
N HIS A 96 -4.11 -15.38 5.07
CA HIS A 96 -4.58 -16.72 5.44
C HIS A 96 -3.41 -17.68 5.65
N GLY A 97 -3.48 -18.50 6.70
CA GLY A 97 -2.41 -19.45 7.06
C GLY A 97 -1.27 -18.85 7.89
N TYR A 98 -1.30 -17.55 8.20
CA TYR A 98 -0.38 -16.95 9.16
C TYR A 98 -1.05 -16.73 10.51
N VAL A 99 -0.27 -16.85 11.57
CA VAL A 99 -0.68 -16.55 12.95
C VAL A 99 0.24 -15.49 13.53
N VAL A 100 -0.33 -14.64 14.38
CA VAL A 100 0.43 -13.64 15.13
C VAL A 100 1.05 -14.33 16.35
N THR A 101 2.37 -14.32 16.43
CA THR A 101 3.09 -14.98 17.53
C THR A 101 3.71 -14.01 18.52
N ARG A 102 3.98 -12.79 18.07
CA ARG A 102 4.58 -11.74 18.90
C ARG A 102 4.02 -10.38 18.54
N VAL A 103 3.87 -9.53 19.56
CA VAL A 103 3.54 -8.11 19.42
C VAL A 103 4.71 -7.31 19.95
N ILE A 104 5.19 -6.36 19.15
CA ILE A 104 6.31 -5.48 19.47
C ILE A 104 5.75 -4.05 19.60
N PRO A 105 5.74 -3.47 20.82
CA PRO A 105 5.23 -2.12 21.04
C PRO A 105 6.15 -1.05 20.43
N ASN A 106 5.61 0.16 20.18
CA ASN A 106 6.34 1.31 19.62
C ASN A 106 7.02 1.00 18.27
N GLY A 107 6.30 0.28 17.42
CA GLY A 107 6.72 -0.13 16.08
C GLY A 107 6.08 0.69 14.97
N CYS A 108 6.23 0.19 13.73
CA CYS A 108 5.52 0.64 12.54
C CYS A 108 5.63 2.16 12.29
N GLY A 109 6.83 2.64 11.95
CA GLY A 109 7.07 4.06 11.65
C GLY A 109 6.99 5.00 12.87
N GLY A 110 7.08 4.45 14.09
CA GLY A 110 7.14 5.22 15.34
C GLY A 110 5.78 5.60 15.94
N ALA A 111 4.68 5.21 15.29
CA ALA A 111 3.31 5.55 15.72
C ALA A 111 2.41 4.33 16.02
N GLY A 112 2.93 3.10 15.85
CA GLY A 112 2.10 1.91 15.92
C GLY A 112 2.73 0.75 16.68
N GLN A 113 2.26 -0.45 16.35
CA GLN A 113 2.79 -1.71 16.87
C GLN A 113 3.17 -2.59 15.69
N TYR A 114 4.19 -3.39 15.91
CA TYR A 114 4.60 -4.45 15.00
C TYR A 114 4.03 -5.78 15.50
N ILE A 115 3.68 -6.68 14.58
CA ILE A 115 3.26 -8.04 14.86
C ILE A 115 4.10 -9.01 14.03
N GLU A 116 4.51 -10.11 14.62
CA GLU A 116 5.26 -11.15 13.93
C GLU A 116 4.31 -12.22 13.39
N LEU A 117 4.47 -12.52 12.10
CA LEU A 117 3.71 -13.56 11.40
C LEU A 117 4.57 -14.82 11.24
N LEU A 118 4.06 -15.94 11.76
CA LEU A 118 4.56 -17.27 11.43
C LEU A 118 3.50 -18.04 10.62
N ILE A 119 3.95 -18.90 9.72
CA ILE A 119 3.07 -19.86 9.04
C ILE A 119 2.51 -20.77 10.13
N GLY A 120 1.19 -20.76 10.29
CA GLY A 120 0.45 -21.64 11.19
C GLY A 120 0.45 -23.06 10.65
N GLY A 121 1.62 -23.71 10.68
CA GLY A 121 1.75 -25.15 10.49
C GLY A 121 1.24 -25.83 11.74
N ARG A 122 0.15 -26.58 11.60
CA ARG A 122 -0.22 -27.63 12.55
C ARG A 122 0.49 -28.91 12.14
#